data_AF-A0AAU5WY76-F1
#
_entry.id   AF-A0AAU5WY76-F1
#
_cell.length_a   1.000
_cell.length_b   1.000
_cell.length_c   1.000
_cell.angle_alpha   90.00
_cell.angle_beta   90.00
_cell.angle_gamma   90.00
#
_symmetry.space_group_name_H-M   'P 1'
#
loop_
_entity.id
_entity.type
_entity.pdbx_description
1 polymer ?
#
loop_
_entity_poly.entity_id
_entity_poly.type
_entity_poly.pdbx_seq_one_letter_code
_entity_poly.pdbx_strand_id
1 'polypeptide(L)'
;MLRQRRLSRSTLISFAGLLVGVGGLVIQWIADPPKFADAQRSFGVAFPPGIAFIVVAGLLTLVTARWWWHAVFGVFIAFWIAGVGTLAGQLTPNLTSHNAGTVAGNVVMTAGLVLAFAAGVHSMVTAFRTRRTVRRETDRVPQG
;
A
#
# COMPACT_ATOMS: atom_id res chain seq x y z
N MET A 1 -19.57 23.31 3.13
CA MET A 1 -19.55 22.57 1.84
C MET A 1 -18.22 21.83 1.71
N LEU A 2 -18.20 20.52 1.97
CA LEU A 2 -17.05 19.67 1.67
C LEU A 2 -16.91 19.60 0.15
N ARG A 3 -16.12 20.51 -0.44
CA ARG A 3 -15.73 20.41 -1.84
C ARG A 3 -15.01 19.07 -1.99
N GLN A 4 -15.71 18.06 -2.48
CA GLN A 4 -15.16 16.75 -2.80
C GLN A 4 -14.01 16.97 -3.79
N ARG A 5 -12.80 17.13 -3.26
CA ARG A 5 -11.58 17.09 -4.06
C ARG A 5 -11.49 15.64 -4.51
N ARG A 6 -11.81 15.41 -5.78
CA ARG A 6 -11.61 14.11 -6.42
C ARG A 6 -10.17 13.67 -6.11
N LEU A 7 -10.04 12.47 -5.55
CA LEU A 7 -8.74 11.86 -5.33
C LEU A 7 -7.98 11.86 -6.65
N SER A 8 -6.67 12.13 -6.60
CA SER A 8 -5.86 12.09 -7.82
C SER A 8 -5.90 10.68 -8.41
N ARG A 9 -5.78 10.56 -9.74
CA ARG A 9 -5.75 9.27 -10.42
C ARG A 9 -4.66 8.37 -9.84
N SER A 10 -3.49 8.92 -9.51
CA SER A 10 -2.39 8.18 -8.87
C SER A 10 -2.76 7.68 -7.47
N THR A 11 -3.51 8.47 -6.68
CA THR A 11 -3.99 8.02 -5.37
C THR A 11 -4.98 6.86 -5.52
N LEU A 12 -5.90 6.93 -6.49
CA LEU A 12 -6.83 5.83 -6.78
C LEU A 12 -6.12 4.56 -7.25
N ILE A 13 -5.10 4.69 -8.11
CA ILE A 13 -4.26 3.56 -8.54
C ILE A 13 -3.51 2.98 -7.34
N SER A 14 -3.02 3.81 -6.42
CA SER A 14 -2.35 3.34 -5.21
C SER A 14 -3.30 2.52 -4.33
N PHE A 15 -4.53 3.00 -4.11
CA PHE A 15 -5.58 2.24 -3.41
C PHE A 15 -5.94 0.94 -4.11
N ALA A 16 -6.07 0.95 -5.44
CA ALA A 16 -6.32 -0.26 -6.21
C ALA A 16 -5.17 -1.27 -6.02
N GLY A 17 -3.92 -0.81 -6.04
CA GLY A 17 -2.76 -1.66 -5.74
C GLY A 17 -2.81 -2.28 -4.34
N LEU A 18 -3.18 -1.50 -3.31
CA LEU A 18 -3.35 -2.01 -1.95
C LEU A 18 -4.46 -3.07 -1.87
N LEU A 19 -5.59 -2.85 -2.55
CA LEU A 19 -6.70 -3.82 -2.62
C LEU A 19 -6.30 -5.10 -3.35
N VAL A 20 -5.53 -5.00 -4.45
CA VAL A 20 -4.95 -6.16 -5.13
C VAL A 20 -3.98 -6.89 -4.20
N GLY A 21 -3.18 -6.16 -3.42
CA GLY A 21 -2.33 -6.69 -2.35
C GLY A 21 -3.11 -7.54 -1.34
N VAL A 22 -4.22 -7.01 -0.84
CA VAL A 22 -5.15 -7.71 0.06
C VAL A 22 -5.74 -8.95 -0.63
N GLY A 23 -6.18 -8.83 -1.88
CA GLY A 23 -6.71 -9.97 -2.66
C GLY A 23 -5.69 -11.10 -2.78
N GLY A 24 -4.42 -10.78 -3.05
CA GLY A 24 -3.34 -11.77 -3.07
C GLY A 24 -3.16 -12.49 -1.73
N LEU A 25 -3.20 -11.77 -0.61
CA LEU A 25 -3.15 -12.36 0.73
C LEU A 25 -4.34 -13.27 1.03
N VAL A 26 -5.55 -12.89 0.59
CA VAL A 26 -6.75 -13.72 0.74
C VAL A 26 -6.62 -15.01 -0.08
N ILE A 27 -6.12 -14.93 -1.31
CA ILE A 27 -5.87 -16.12 -2.15
C ILE A 27 -4.87 -17.05 -1.46
N GLN A 28 -3.76 -16.53 -0.93
CA GLN A 28 -2.80 -17.34 -0.18
C GLN A 28 -3.42 -18.01 1.04
N TRP A 29 -4.25 -17.28 1.79
CA TRP A 29 -4.90 -17.79 3.00
C TRP A 29 -5.89 -18.91 2.70
N ILE A 30 -6.70 -18.77 1.65
CA ILE A 30 -7.63 -19.83 1.23
C ILE A 30 -6.87 -21.05 0.72
N ALA A 31 -5.74 -20.84 0.04
CA ALA A 31 -4.94 -21.91 -0.54
C ALA A 31 -4.15 -22.71 0.52
N ASP A 32 -3.65 -22.06 1.57
CA ASP A 32 -2.85 -22.68 2.62
C ASP A 32 -3.11 -22.03 4.00
N PRO A 33 -4.30 -22.28 4.61
CA PRO A 33 -4.64 -21.72 5.92
C PRO A 33 -3.65 -22.07 7.06
N PRO A 34 -3.12 -23.32 7.15
CA PRO A 34 -2.18 -23.71 8.20
C PRO A 34 -0.93 -22.83 8.28
N LYS A 35 -0.49 -22.27 7.16
CA LYS A 35 0.64 -21.33 7.08
C LYS A 35 0.47 -20.09 7.97
N PHE A 36 -0.77 -19.73 8.29
CA PHE A 36 -1.10 -18.58 9.12
C PHE A 36 -1.40 -18.97 10.58
N ALA A 37 -1.21 -20.23 10.97
CA ALA A 37 -1.41 -20.68 12.35
C ALA A 37 -0.44 -20.00 13.34
N ASP A 38 0.78 -19.65 12.91
CA ASP A 38 1.71 -18.88 13.75
C ASP A 38 1.26 -17.43 13.96
N ALA A 39 0.50 -16.87 13.01
CA ALA A 39 -0.14 -15.57 13.19
C ALA A 39 -1.24 -15.65 14.26
N GLN A 40 -1.93 -16.78 14.39
CA GLN A 40 -2.90 -16.99 15.47
C GLN A 40 -2.23 -16.97 16.85
N ARG A 41 -1.03 -17.53 16.99
CA ARG A 41 -0.26 -17.48 18.24
C ARG A 41 0.19 -16.05 18.58
N SER A 42 0.63 -15.30 17.57
CA SER A 42 1.20 -13.96 17.78
C SER A 42 0.16 -12.85 17.92
N PHE A 43 -0.95 -12.95 17.18
CA PHE A 43 -1.96 -11.90 17.05
C PHE A 43 -3.35 -12.32 17.54
N GLY A 44 -3.53 -13.57 18.00
CA GLY A 44 -4.82 -14.09 18.44
C GLY A 44 -5.83 -14.35 17.32
N VAL A 45 -5.43 -14.21 16.05
CA VAL A 45 -6.30 -14.35 14.87
C VAL A 45 -5.71 -15.32 13.84
N ALA A 46 -6.50 -16.28 13.38
CA ALA A 46 -6.14 -17.21 12.30
C ALA A 46 -6.22 -16.56 10.91
N PHE A 47 -5.91 -15.26 10.83
CA PHE A 47 -6.11 -14.41 9.67
C PHE A 47 -4.79 -13.71 9.30
N PRO A 48 -4.48 -13.53 8.01
CA PRO A 48 -3.22 -12.91 7.60
C PRO A 48 -3.08 -11.50 8.18
N PRO A 49 -2.10 -11.25 9.08
CA PRO A 49 -1.96 -9.96 9.75
C PRO A 49 -1.64 -8.83 8.76
N GLY A 50 -1.01 -9.18 7.62
CA GLY A 50 -0.76 -8.27 6.50
C GLY A 50 -2.01 -7.55 5.99
N ILE A 51 -3.18 -8.20 6.00
CA ILE A 51 -4.43 -7.57 5.54
C ILE A 51 -4.82 -6.44 6.48
N ALA A 52 -4.77 -6.67 7.79
CA ALA A 52 -5.07 -5.63 8.79
C ALA A 52 -4.11 -4.44 8.63
N PHE A 53 -2.81 -4.70 8.46
CA PHE A 53 -1.84 -3.62 8.25
C PHE A 53 -2.09 -2.82 6.97
N ILE A 54 -2.40 -3.48 5.85
CA ILE A 54 -2.73 -2.80 4.59
C ILE A 54 -4.00 -1.96 4.73
N VAL A 55 -5.05 -2.50 5.36
CA VAL A 55 -6.31 -1.79 5.58
C VAL A 55 -6.09 -0.55 6.45
N VAL A 56 -5.42 -0.69 7.58
CA VAL A 56 -5.12 0.44 8.48
C VAL A 56 -4.28 1.50 7.76
N ALA A 57 -3.23 1.11 7.04
CA ALA A 57 -2.39 2.04 6.28
C ALA A 57 -3.16 2.72 5.13
N GLY A 58 -4.07 2.01 4.47
CA GLY A 58 -4.98 2.55 3.47
C GLY A 58 -5.94 3.58 4.07
N LEU A 59 -6.54 3.27 5.21
CA LEU A 59 -7.41 4.20 5.93
C LEU A 59 -6.64 5.45 6.39
N LEU A 60 -5.43 5.28 6.93
CA LEU A 60 -4.56 6.42 7.27
C LEU A 60 -4.24 7.27 6.05
N THR A 61 -3.96 6.64 4.90
CA THR A 61 -3.75 7.33 3.62
C THR A 61 -4.98 8.13 3.19
N LEU A 62 -6.18 7.59 3.43
CA LEU A 62 -7.45 8.24 3.10
C LEU A 62 -7.72 9.43 4.03
N VAL A 63 -7.58 9.24 5.35
CA VAL A 63 -7.79 10.29 6.36
C VAL A 63 -6.79 11.43 6.18
N THR A 64 -5.56 11.11 5.79
CA THR A 64 -4.50 12.09 5.55
C THR A 64 -4.49 12.62 4.11
N ALA A 65 -5.44 12.24 3.23
CA ALA A 65 -5.48 12.64 1.81
C ALA A 65 -5.40 14.15 1.55
N ARG A 66 -5.76 14.98 2.54
CA ARG A 66 -5.63 16.45 2.47
C ARG A 66 -4.18 16.96 2.57
N TRP A 67 -3.26 16.13 3.04
CA TRP A 67 -1.85 16.46 3.22
C TRP A 67 -1.01 15.92 2.06
N TRP A 68 0.09 16.59 1.73
CA TRP A 68 0.93 16.18 0.58
C TRP A 68 1.64 14.85 0.80
N TRP A 69 1.82 14.45 2.05
CA TRP A 69 2.46 13.20 2.48
C TRP A 69 1.45 12.07 2.72
N HIS A 70 0.22 12.21 2.24
CA HIS A 70 -0.88 11.28 2.52
C HIS A 70 -0.55 9.81 2.22
N ALA A 71 0.15 9.55 1.11
CA ALA A 71 0.43 8.18 0.67
C ALA A 71 1.62 7.54 1.43
N VAL A 72 2.23 8.22 2.40
CA VAL A 72 3.43 7.68 3.07
C VAL A 72 3.12 6.35 3.76
N PHE A 73 1.94 6.19 4.35
CA PHE A 73 1.54 4.97 5.04
C PHE A 73 1.35 3.80 4.06
N GLY A 74 0.66 4.04 2.94
CA GLY A 74 0.49 3.05 1.88
C GLY A 74 1.82 2.64 1.23
N VAL A 75 2.70 3.60 0.96
CA VAL A 75 4.05 3.35 0.43
C VAL A 75 4.89 2.57 1.43
N PHE A 76 4.88 2.97 2.70
CA PHE A 76 5.64 2.31 3.75
C PHE A 76 5.20 0.87 3.96
N ILE A 77 3.89 0.60 4.04
CA ILE A 77 3.41 -0.77 4.23
C ILE A 77 3.67 -1.65 3.00
N ALA A 78 3.54 -1.10 1.80
CA ALA A 78 3.86 -1.82 0.57
C ALA A 78 5.35 -2.18 0.51
N PHE A 79 6.22 -1.25 0.86
CA PHE A 79 7.66 -1.49 0.96
C PHE A 79 8.00 -2.50 2.06
N TRP A 80 7.36 -2.42 3.22
CA TRP A 80 7.58 -3.36 4.31
C TRP A 80 7.19 -4.78 3.91
N ILE A 81 5.98 -4.99 3.41
CA ILE A 81 5.49 -6.34 3.09
C ILE A 81 6.26 -6.92 1.89
N ALA A 82 6.40 -6.17 0.79
CA ALA A 82 7.04 -6.70 -0.42
C ALA A 82 8.57 -6.65 -0.33
N GLY A 83 9.13 -5.51 0.10
CA GLY A 83 10.58 -5.29 0.17
C GLY A 83 11.23 -6.04 1.33
N VAL A 84 10.81 -5.75 2.58
CA VAL A 84 11.39 -6.42 3.75
C VAL A 84 11.05 -7.92 3.74
N GLY A 85 9.85 -8.29 3.30
CA GLY A 85 9.50 -9.71 3.08
C GLY A 85 10.42 -10.42 2.07
N THR A 86 10.92 -9.71 1.05
CA THR A 86 11.88 -10.29 0.08
C THR A 86 13.23 -10.47 0.74
N LEU A 87 13.71 -9.41 1.40
CA LEU A 87 15.03 -9.39 2.06
C LEU A 87 15.13 -10.40 3.20
N ALA A 88 14.03 -10.65 3.90
CA ALA A 88 13.95 -11.66 4.95
C ALA A 88 13.87 -13.11 4.42
N GLY A 89 13.95 -13.31 3.09
CA GLY A 89 13.87 -14.63 2.47
C GLY A 89 12.50 -15.30 2.58
N GLN A 90 11.45 -14.55 2.93
CA GLN A 90 10.10 -15.09 3.15
C GLN A 90 9.32 -15.27 1.84
N LEU A 91 9.74 -14.60 0.75
CA LEU A 91 9.08 -14.67 -0.56
C LEU A 91 9.55 -15.84 -1.42
N THR A 92 10.82 -16.24 -1.34
CA THR A 92 11.39 -17.35 -2.12
C THR A 92 10.70 -18.70 -1.84
N PRO A 93 10.49 -19.12 -0.57
CA PRO A 93 9.80 -20.38 -0.27
C PRO A 93 8.35 -20.40 -0.77
N ASN A 94 7.70 -19.24 -0.82
CA ASN A 94 6.32 -19.09 -1.28
C ASN A 94 6.19 -19.18 -2.79
N LEU A 95 7.23 -18.79 -3.53
CA LEU A 95 7.28 -18.89 -5.00
C LEU A 95 7.70 -20.29 -5.47
N THR A 96 8.47 -21.01 -4.67
CA THR A 96 8.88 -22.40 -4.95
C THR A 96 7.95 -23.44 -4.31
N SER A 97 6.86 -23.01 -3.67
CA SER A 97 5.91 -23.92 -3.02
C SER A 97 5.18 -24.76 -4.07
N HIS A 98 4.92 -26.04 -3.76
CA HIS A 98 4.09 -26.90 -4.61
C HIS A 98 2.60 -26.52 -4.61
N ASN A 99 2.18 -25.60 -3.75
CA ASN A 99 0.82 -25.08 -3.72
C ASN A 99 0.69 -23.90 -4.71
N ALA A 100 0.02 -24.17 -5.83
CA ALA A 100 -0.22 -23.18 -6.89
C ALA A 100 -0.99 -21.94 -6.39
N GLY A 101 -1.89 -22.10 -5.41
CA GLY A 101 -2.63 -20.99 -4.83
C GLY A 101 -1.75 -20.07 -3.98
N THR A 102 -0.79 -20.62 -3.24
CA THR A 102 0.22 -19.85 -2.51
C THR A 102 1.09 -19.04 -3.46
N VAL A 103 1.54 -19.64 -4.56
CA VAL A 103 2.34 -18.96 -5.60
C VAL A 103 1.53 -17.84 -6.26
N ALA A 104 0.32 -18.15 -6.74
CA ALA A 104 -0.55 -17.19 -7.41
C ALA A 104 -0.88 -16.01 -6.49
N GLY A 105 -1.30 -16.27 -5.26
CA GLY A 105 -1.57 -15.23 -4.28
C GLY A 105 -0.34 -14.38 -3.97
N ASN A 106 0.86 -14.98 -3.97
CA ASN A 106 2.12 -14.25 -3.76
C ASN A 106 2.43 -13.27 -4.89
N VAL A 107 2.26 -13.73 -6.12
CA VAL A 107 2.48 -12.91 -7.33
C VAL A 107 1.48 -11.77 -7.35
N VAL A 108 0.19 -12.06 -7.14
CA VAL A 108 -0.88 -11.05 -7.10
C VAL A 108 -0.61 -10.02 -6.00
N MET A 109 -0.28 -10.48 -4.79
CA MET A 109 0.04 -9.60 -3.67
C MET A 109 1.21 -8.68 -4.01
N THR A 110 2.32 -9.25 -4.46
CA THR A 110 3.56 -8.51 -4.73
C THR A 110 3.35 -7.49 -5.84
N ALA A 111 2.69 -7.87 -6.94
CA ALA A 111 2.37 -6.96 -8.04
C ALA A 111 1.49 -5.80 -7.59
N GLY A 112 0.46 -6.09 -6.78
CA GLY A 112 -0.42 -5.06 -6.20
C GLY A 112 0.34 -4.07 -5.31
N LEU A 113 1.20 -4.56 -4.43
CA LEU A 113 2.00 -3.72 -3.54
C LEU A 113 3.05 -2.89 -4.28
N VAL A 114 3.72 -3.44 -5.29
CA VAL A 114 4.65 -2.68 -6.14
C VAL A 114 3.92 -1.54 -6.86
N LEU A 115 2.73 -1.81 -7.41
CA LEU A 115 1.90 -0.77 -8.02
C LEU A 115 1.47 0.29 -6.99
N ALA A 116 1.05 -0.15 -5.80
CA ALA A 116 0.66 0.76 -4.71
C ALA A 116 1.80 1.69 -4.31
N PHE A 117 3.01 1.15 -4.19
CA PHE A 117 4.23 1.87 -3.88
C PHE A 117 4.55 2.92 -4.94
N ALA A 118 4.65 2.51 -6.21
CA ALA A 118 5.00 3.41 -7.31
C ALA A 118 3.97 4.55 -7.47
N ALA A 119 2.68 4.22 -7.46
CA ALA A 119 1.61 5.19 -7.60
C ALA A 119 1.52 6.13 -6.37
N GLY A 120 1.77 5.62 -5.17
CA GLY A 120 1.80 6.40 -3.94
C GLY A 120 2.94 7.41 -3.92
N VAL A 121 4.16 6.99 -4.30
CA VAL A 121 5.32 7.89 -4.45
C VAL A 121 5.03 8.96 -5.49
N HIS A 122 4.50 8.58 -6.67
CA HIS A 122 4.15 9.54 -7.72
C HIS A 122 3.14 10.58 -7.22
N SER A 123 2.10 10.15 -6.51
CA SER A 123 1.08 11.04 -5.90
C SER A 123 1.71 12.09 -4.99
N MET A 124 2.64 11.69 -4.11
CA MET A 124 3.32 12.61 -3.20
C MET A 124 4.24 13.59 -3.94
N VAL A 125 5.01 13.10 -4.92
CA VAL A 125 5.91 13.95 -5.73
C VAL A 125 5.13 15.01 -6.49
N THR A 126 4.01 14.64 -7.12
CA THR A 126 3.15 15.60 -7.84
C THR A 126 2.56 16.63 -6.87
N ALA A 127 2.00 16.20 -5.74
CA ALA A 127 1.43 17.10 -4.74
C ALA A 127 2.48 18.08 -4.17
N PHE A 128 3.70 17.61 -3.95
CA PHE A 128 4.81 18.42 -3.48
C PHE A 128 5.25 19.48 -4.51
N ARG A 129 5.36 19.09 -5.79
CA ARG A 129 5.70 20.02 -6.88
C ARG A 129 4.66 21.13 -7.03
N THR A 130 3.37 20.78 -7.00
CA THR A 130 2.29 21.78 -7.08
C THR A 130 2.35 22.79 -5.93
N ARG A 131 2.61 22.34 -4.70
CA ARG A 131 2.74 23.24 -3.54
C ARG A 131 3.91 24.21 -3.68
N ARG A 132 5.05 23.75 -4.22
CA ARG A 132 6.22 24.61 -4.45
C ARG A 132 5.96 25.71 -5.47
N THR A 133 5.23 25.41 -6.54
CA THR A 133 4.88 26.39 -7.58
C THR A 133 4.00 27.50 -7.01
N VAL A 134 2.92 27.14 -6.30
CA VAL A 134 2.00 28.12 -5.68
C VAL A 134 2.71 29.05 -4.69
N ARG A 135 3.62 28.50 -3.88
CA ARG A 135 4.38 29.30 -2.91
C ARG A 135 5.26 30.36 -3.60
N ARG A 136 5.96 29.99 -4.68
CA ARG A 136 6.82 30.92 -5.46
C ARG A 136 6.04 32.06 -6.12
N GLU A 137 4.80 31.83 -6.48
CA GLU A 137 3.93 32.85 -7.09
C GLU A 137 3.42 33.84 -6.05
N THR A 138 3.13 33.36 -4.83
CA THR A 138 2.71 34.21 -3.69
C THR A 138 3.84 35.14 -3.25
N ASP A 139 5.08 34.65 -3.21
CA ASP A 139 6.25 35.45 -2.79
C ASP A 139 6.66 36.52 -3.83
N ARG A 140 6.12 36.49 -5.05
CA ARG A 140 6.44 37.43 -6.15
C ARG A 140 5.52 38.64 -6.23
N VAL A 141 4.42 38.68 -5.50
CA VAL A 141 3.50 39.83 -5.50
C VAL A 141 4.05 40.89 -4.53
N PRO A 142 4.53 42.05 -5.01
CA PRO A 142 4.95 43.14 -4.13
C PRO A 142 3.73 43.64 -3.37
N GLN A 143 3.83 43.75 -2.04
CA GLN A 143 2.81 44.45 -1.25
C GLN A 143 2.98 45.95 -1.48
N GLY A 144 2.23 46.46 -2.44
CA GLY A 144 2.05 47.89 -2.67
C GLY A 144 1.10 48.50 -1.66
#